data_AF-A0AAV9C4G1-F1
#
_entry.id   AF-A0AAV9C4G1-F1
#
_cell.length_a   1.000
_cell.length_b   1.000
_cell.length_c   1.000
_cell.angle_alpha   90.00
_cell.angle_beta   90.00
_cell.angle_gamma   90.00
#
_symmetry.space_group_name_H-M   'P 1'
#
loop_
_entity.id
_entity.type
_entity.pdbx_description
1 polymer ?
#
loop_
_entity_poly.entity_id
_entity_poly.type
_entity_poly.pdbx_seq_one_letter_code
_entity_poly.pdbx_strand_id
1 'polypeptide(L)'
;MLFNKSLPNPSIPPIPNSSPNPKSLISHRIQTPFIVRSEAVDAHQGKLKSEPSASPSAAENLFGSTAGVGPYPGGMGPHTGRDPSVKKPEWLRQRAPQGERYQKVKESLSRLNLHTVCEEAQCPNIGECWNGGGGAGGEEDGIATATIMLLGDTCTRGCRFCAVKTSRNPAPPDPMEPENTARAIASWGVDYIVLTSVDRDDLPDGGSGHFARTVQVLKNLKPEILVECLTSDFRGDLEVVSSLVHSGLDVFAHNIETVKRLQRIVRDPRAGYEQSLSVLNHAKLCKEG
;
A
#
# COMPACT_ATOMS: atom_id res chain seq x y z
N MET A 1 10.69 70.47 42.10
CA MET A 1 10.70 71.36 40.92
C MET A 1 11.52 70.65 39.85
N LEU A 2 10.91 69.75 39.08
CA LEU A 2 10.36 70.02 37.74
C LEU A 2 11.40 70.61 36.78
N PHE A 3 12.15 69.75 36.10
CA PHE A 3 12.68 70.06 34.78
C PHE A 3 12.23 68.98 33.79
N ASN A 4 11.23 69.37 33.03
CA ASN A 4 10.64 68.69 31.90
C ASN A 4 11.64 68.74 30.73
N LYS A 5 12.22 67.60 30.34
CA LYS A 5 12.93 67.46 29.06
C LYS A 5 12.21 66.39 28.25
N SER A 6 11.44 66.89 27.28
CA SER A 6 10.80 66.15 26.21
C SER A 6 11.84 65.38 25.39
N LEU A 7 11.69 64.06 25.33
CA LEU A 7 12.39 63.21 24.37
C LEU A 7 11.59 63.19 23.05
N PRO A 8 12.25 63.19 21.88
CA PRO A 8 11.57 63.17 20.59
C PRO A 8 10.92 61.80 20.31
N ASN A 9 9.72 61.84 19.73
CA ASN A 9 8.98 60.67 19.25
C ASN A 9 9.76 59.96 18.14
N PRO A 10 10.00 58.63 18.18
CA PRO A 10 10.55 57.92 17.05
C PRO A 10 9.49 57.85 15.93
N SER A 11 9.82 58.40 14.77
CA SER A 11 9.01 58.35 13.56
C SER A 11 8.85 56.89 13.09
N ILE A 12 7.61 56.40 13.09
CA ILE A 12 7.22 55.11 12.52
C ILE A 12 7.37 55.21 10.99
N PRO A 13 8.13 54.32 10.31
CA PRO A 13 8.18 54.31 8.86
C PRO A 13 6.82 53.88 8.28
N PRO A 14 6.41 54.41 7.11
CA PRO A 14 5.12 54.10 6.52
C PRO A 14 5.04 52.62 6.15
N ILE A 15 3.92 51.99 6.50
CA ILE A 15 3.58 50.62 6.11
C ILE A 15 3.43 50.59 4.58
N PRO A 16 4.12 49.69 3.85
CA PRO A 16 3.93 49.58 2.42
C PRO A 16 2.51 49.10 2.12
N ASN A 17 1.76 49.92 1.41
CA ASN A 17 0.46 49.56 0.83
C ASN A 17 0.69 48.64 -0.37
N SER A 18 0.84 47.34 -0.10
CA SER A 18 0.70 46.32 -1.13
C SER A 18 -0.39 45.34 -0.68
N SER A 19 -1.63 45.69 -1.04
CA SER A 19 -2.71 44.72 -1.15
C SER A 19 -2.26 43.61 -2.11
N PRO A 20 -2.13 42.35 -1.69
CA PRO A 20 -1.93 41.26 -2.64
C PRO A 20 -3.24 41.06 -3.39
N ASN A 21 -3.19 41.38 -4.68
CA ASN A 21 -4.21 41.09 -5.68
C ASN A 21 -4.66 39.61 -5.55
N PRO A 22 -5.95 39.30 -5.32
CA PRO A 22 -6.42 37.95 -5.00
C PRO A 22 -6.44 36.99 -6.21
N LYS A 23 -5.54 37.15 -7.19
CA LYS A 23 -5.54 36.41 -8.46
C LYS A 23 -4.22 35.73 -8.86
N SER A 24 -3.33 35.38 -7.92
CA SER A 24 -2.12 34.61 -8.29
C SER A 24 -1.78 33.37 -7.45
N LEU A 25 -2.62 32.99 -6.47
CA LEU A 25 -2.51 31.67 -5.85
C LEU A 25 -3.52 30.72 -6.49
N ILE A 26 -3.36 30.49 -7.80
CA ILE A 26 -3.80 29.22 -8.36
C ILE A 26 -2.75 28.23 -7.87
N SER A 27 -3.04 27.59 -6.73
CA SER A 27 -2.45 26.28 -6.41
C SER A 27 -2.64 25.45 -7.67
N HIS A 28 -1.54 25.20 -8.38
CA HIS A 28 -1.50 24.14 -9.37
C HIS A 28 -1.68 22.85 -8.58
N ARG A 29 -2.94 22.54 -8.24
CA ARG A 29 -3.38 21.22 -7.81
C ARG A 29 -2.75 20.28 -8.80
N ILE A 30 -1.78 19.47 -8.37
CA ILE A 30 -1.26 18.42 -9.22
C ILE A 30 -2.46 17.50 -9.43
N GLN A 31 -3.16 17.67 -10.54
CA GLN A 31 -4.17 16.74 -11.01
C GLN A 31 -3.39 15.53 -11.51
N THR A 32 -2.93 14.70 -10.59
CA THR A 32 -2.48 13.37 -10.94
C THR A 32 -3.71 12.62 -11.47
N PRO A 33 -3.61 12.03 -12.68
CA PRO A 33 -4.71 11.22 -13.20
C PRO A 33 -4.96 10.06 -12.24
N PHE A 34 -6.22 9.67 -12.05
CA PHE A 34 -6.54 8.50 -11.23
C PHE A 34 -5.99 7.24 -11.90
N ILE A 35 -5.22 6.45 -11.17
CA ILE A 35 -4.54 5.26 -11.69
C ILE A 35 -5.14 4.01 -11.08
N VAL A 36 -5.39 3.00 -11.92
CA VAL A 36 -5.64 1.63 -11.46
C VAL A 36 -4.38 0.81 -11.72
N ARG A 37 -3.76 0.28 -10.67
CA ARG A 37 -2.56 -0.56 -10.76
C ARG A 37 -2.90 -2.03 -10.52
N SER A 38 -2.29 -2.89 -11.33
CA SER A 38 -2.32 -4.34 -11.15
C SER A 38 -0.95 -4.91 -11.47
N GLU A 39 -0.33 -5.58 -10.51
CA GLU A 39 1.02 -6.16 -10.67
C GLU A 39 1.08 -7.31 -11.71
N ALA A 40 -0.05 -7.77 -12.26
CA ALA A 40 -0.11 -8.97 -13.09
C ALA A 40 -0.21 -8.73 -14.62
N VAL A 41 -0.36 -7.49 -15.11
CA VAL A 41 -0.89 -7.26 -16.47
C VAL A 41 0.09 -6.60 -17.45
N ASP A 42 1.18 -5.98 -17.00
CA ASP A 42 2.08 -5.23 -17.90
C ASP A 42 3.01 -6.12 -18.77
N ALA A 43 2.99 -7.44 -18.58
CA ALA A 43 3.93 -8.36 -19.24
C ALA A 43 3.44 -8.98 -20.57
N HIS A 44 2.20 -8.74 -21.03
CA HIS A 44 1.61 -9.55 -22.12
C HIS A 44 0.93 -8.79 -23.28
N GLN A 45 1.46 -7.64 -23.71
CA GLN A 45 1.14 -7.07 -25.04
C GLN A 45 2.13 -7.49 -26.14
N GLY A 46 2.65 -8.72 -26.10
CA GLY A 46 3.45 -9.32 -27.16
C GLY A 46 2.66 -10.38 -27.92
N LYS A 47 2.40 -10.15 -29.22
CA LYS A 47 1.75 -11.04 -30.20
C LYS A 47 1.94 -12.54 -29.92
N LEU A 48 0.85 -13.23 -29.57
CA LEU A 48 0.76 -14.70 -29.59
C LEU A 48 0.77 -15.16 -31.06
N LYS A 49 1.84 -15.85 -31.47
CA LYS A 49 1.82 -16.72 -32.66
C LYS A 49 1.23 -18.07 -32.26
N SER A 50 0.28 -18.54 -33.05
CA SER A 50 -0.39 -19.83 -32.89
C SER A 50 0.55 -20.99 -33.24
N GLU A 51 0.69 -21.96 -32.32
CA GLU A 51 1.22 -23.29 -32.62
C GLU A 51 0.16 -24.37 -32.29
N PRO A 52 0.20 -25.53 -32.99
CA PRO A 52 -0.97 -26.38 -33.13
C PRO A 52 -1.19 -27.31 -31.92
N SER A 53 -2.47 -27.64 -31.72
CA SER A 53 -3.00 -28.47 -30.63
C SER A 53 -2.50 -29.92 -30.69
N ALA A 54 -1.89 -30.40 -29.61
CA ALA A 54 -1.68 -31.83 -29.37
C ALA A 54 -2.88 -32.42 -28.59
N SER A 55 -3.31 -33.62 -29.00
CA SER A 55 -4.49 -34.36 -28.55
C SER A 55 -4.41 -34.90 -27.11
N PRO A 56 -5.56 -35.20 -26.46
CA PRO A 56 -5.62 -35.56 -25.05
C PRO A 56 -5.48 -37.07 -24.86
N SER A 57 -4.30 -37.57 -24.51
CA SER A 57 -4.17 -38.97 -24.02
C SER A 57 -3.07 -39.21 -22.99
N ALA A 58 -2.60 -38.18 -22.29
CA ALA A 58 -1.54 -38.32 -21.28
C ALA A 58 -1.93 -37.79 -19.89
N ALA A 59 -3.24 -37.67 -19.61
CA ALA A 59 -3.73 -37.07 -18.37
C ALA A 59 -3.85 -38.04 -17.18
N GLU A 60 -3.66 -39.36 -17.34
CA GLU A 60 -3.97 -40.32 -16.28
C GLU A 60 -2.79 -40.85 -15.45
N ASN A 61 -1.54 -40.46 -15.72
CA ASN A 61 -0.39 -40.98 -14.96
C ASN A 61 0.36 -39.94 -14.11
N LEU A 62 -0.24 -38.79 -13.81
CA LEU A 62 0.43 -37.71 -13.04
C LEU A 62 0.33 -37.83 -11.51
N PHE A 63 -0.25 -38.91 -10.98
CA PHE A 63 -0.27 -39.22 -9.53
C PHE A 63 0.59 -40.44 -9.15
N GLY A 64 1.50 -40.87 -10.04
CA GLY A 64 2.52 -41.84 -9.71
C GLY A 64 3.64 -41.20 -8.91
N SER A 65 3.69 -41.50 -7.60
CA SER A 65 4.80 -41.16 -6.70
C SER A 65 6.13 -41.64 -7.29
N THR A 66 6.83 -40.72 -7.94
CA THR A 66 8.27 -40.85 -8.20
C THR A 66 8.91 -39.57 -7.69
N ALA A 67 9.84 -39.74 -6.74
CA ALA A 67 10.68 -38.68 -6.21
C ALA A 67 11.60 -38.17 -7.34
N GLY A 68 11.04 -37.37 -8.22
CA GLY A 68 11.75 -36.68 -9.28
C GLY A 68 12.31 -35.38 -8.76
N VAL A 69 13.63 -35.24 -8.82
CA VAL A 69 14.36 -33.99 -8.58
C VAL A 69 13.93 -32.98 -9.65
N GLY A 70 12.88 -32.21 -9.36
CA GLY A 70 12.58 -31.00 -10.11
C GLY A 70 13.70 -29.97 -9.91
N PRO A 71 13.78 -28.92 -10.74
CA PRO A 71 14.82 -27.88 -10.66
C PRO A 71 14.80 -27.07 -9.35
N TYR A 72 13.81 -27.33 -8.48
CA TYR A 72 13.68 -26.72 -7.17
C TYR A 72 14.06 -27.74 -6.09
N PRO A 73 15.10 -27.49 -5.27
CA PRO A 73 15.45 -28.37 -4.17
C PRO A 73 14.37 -28.28 -3.09
N GLY A 74 13.51 -29.29 -3.02
CA GLY A 74 12.47 -29.44 -2.00
C GLY A 74 11.40 -30.44 -2.42
N GLY A 75 11.12 -31.45 -1.59
CA GLY A 75 9.98 -32.34 -1.79
C GLY A 75 8.65 -31.59 -1.68
N MET A 76 7.63 -32.03 -2.43
CA MET A 76 6.27 -31.50 -2.30
C MET A 76 5.68 -31.89 -0.94
N GLY A 77 5.70 -30.96 0.01
CA GLY A 77 4.97 -31.03 1.27
C GLY A 77 3.86 -29.97 1.33
N PRO A 78 2.99 -30.01 2.36
CA PRO A 78 1.92 -29.01 2.58
C PRO A 78 2.46 -27.61 2.91
N HIS A 79 3.75 -27.53 3.27
CA HIS A 79 4.54 -26.31 3.33
C HIS A 79 5.31 -26.18 2.02
N THR A 80 5.30 -25.00 1.40
CA THR A 80 6.09 -24.72 0.18
C THR A 80 7.58 -24.87 0.49
N GLY A 81 8.11 -26.09 0.30
CA GLY A 81 9.37 -26.42 -0.34
C GLY A 81 10.66 -25.75 0.09
N ARG A 82 10.74 -25.00 1.20
CA ARG A 82 12.02 -24.43 1.64
C ARG A 82 12.74 -25.42 2.52
N ASP A 83 13.75 -26.07 1.96
CA ASP A 83 14.81 -26.67 2.76
C ASP A 83 15.49 -25.55 3.58
N PRO A 84 15.41 -25.57 4.93
CA PRO A 84 16.00 -24.53 5.78
C PRO A 84 17.53 -24.44 5.65
N SER A 85 18.18 -25.46 5.07
CA SER A 85 19.61 -25.44 4.76
C SER A 85 19.96 -24.57 3.56
N VAL A 86 18.98 -24.26 2.68
CA VAL A 86 19.20 -23.45 1.49
C VAL A 86 19.31 -21.97 1.89
N LYS A 87 20.56 -21.48 1.85
CA LYS A 87 20.87 -20.06 2.05
C LYS A 87 20.25 -19.23 0.93
N LYS A 88 19.74 -18.04 1.29
CA LYS A 88 19.33 -17.05 0.30
C LYS A 88 20.55 -16.69 -0.58
N PRO A 89 20.39 -16.62 -1.90
CA PRO A 89 21.47 -16.22 -2.79
C PRO A 89 21.92 -14.79 -2.46
N GLU A 90 23.17 -14.48 -2.75
CA GLU A 90 23.80 -13.20 -2.34
C GLU A 90 23.05 -11.99 -2.91
N TRP A 91 22.62 -12.06 -4.16
CA TRP A 91 21.86 -11.00 -4.83
C TRP A 91 20.49 -10.70 -4.19
N LEU A 92 19.97 -11.58 -3.32
CA LEU A 92 18.69 -11.39 -2.62
C LEU A 92 18.85 -10.79 -1.21
N ARG A 93 20.09 -10.46 -0.79
CA ARG A 93 20.35 -9.91 0.54
C ARG A 93 20.31 -8.39 0.51
N GLN A 94 19.66 -7.81 1.51
CA GLN A 94 19.53 -6.37 1.72
C GLN A 94 20.29 -5.95 2.98
N ARG A 95 20.67 -4.67 3.06
CA ARG A 95 21.30 -4.11 4.26
C ARG A 95 20.25 -3.94 5.36
N ALA A 96 20.66 -4.05 6.62
CA ALA A 96 19.76 -3.79 7.74
C ALA A 96 19.34 -2.31 7.75
N PRO A 97 18.07 -2.00 8.10
CA PRO A 97 17.57 -0.63 8.12
C PRO A 97 18.27 0.20 9.19
N GLN A 98 18.69 1.40 8.81
CA GLN A 98 19.38 2.37 9.66
C GLN A 98 18.98 3.80 9.22
N GLY A 99 19.28 4.81 10.04
CA GLY A 99 19.06 6.22 9.72
C GLY A 99 18.06 6.92 10.64
N GLU A 100 18.18 8.24 10.76
CA GLU A 100 17.36 9.07 11.65
C GLU A 100 15.89 9.09 11.22
N ARG A 101 15.62 9.14 9.91
CA ARG A 101 14.25 9.16 9.37
C ARG A 101 13.52 7.84 9.62
N TYR A 102 14.18 6.71 9.37
CA TYR A 102 13.68 5.38 9.77
C TYR A 102 13.31 5.33 11.26
N GLN A 103 14.18 5.82 12.15
CA GLN A 103 13.93 5.81 13.59
C GLN A 103 12.73 6.70 13.97
N LYS A 104 12.61 7.89 13.37
CA LYS A 104 11.45 8.79 13.58
C LYS A 104 10.13 8.14 13.17
N VAL A 105 10.08 7.49 12.01
CA VAL A 105 8.88 6.78 11.55
C VAL A 105 8.55 5.62 12.49
N LYS A 106 9.55 4.81 12.86
CA LYS A 106 9.39 3.69 13.80
C LYS A 106 8.83 4.12 15.15
N GLU A 107 9.38 5.18 15.75
CA GLU A 107 8.91 5.72 17.03
C GLU A 107 7.49 6.27 16.92
N SER A 108 7.17 6.93 15.80
CA SER A 108 5.82 7.43 15.57
C SER A 108 4.79 6.32 15.45
N LEU A 109 5.11 5.22 14.75
CA LEU A 109 4.22 4.08 14.60
C LEU A 109 3.93 3.42 15.95
N SER A 110 4.98 3.18 16.74
CA SER A 110 4.84 2.61 18.09
C SER A 110 4.03 3.50 19.02
N ARG A 111 4.30 4.81 19.03
CA ARG A 111 3.58 5.78 19.88
C ARG A 111 2.10 5.90 19.55
N LEU A 112 1.74 5.73 18.27
CA LEU A 112 0.37 5.88 17.78
C LEU A 112 -0.36 4.53 17.65
N ASN A 113 0.30 3.44 18.04
CA ASN A 113 -0.22 2.08 17.93
C ASN A 113 -0.73 1.76 16.51
N LEU A 114 0.04 2.16 15.50
CA LEU A 114 -0.26 1.91 14.09
C LEU A 114 0.49 0.69 13.59
N HIS A 115 -0.14 -0.08 12.71
CA HIS A 115 0.48 -1.24 12.08
C HIS A 115 0.99 -0.91 10.68
N THR A 116 2.09 -1.54 10.28
CA THR A 116 2.63 -1.43 8.91
C THR A 116 2.88 -2.81 8.34
N VAL A 117 2.57 -2.99 7.05
CA VAL A 117 2.99 -4.24 6.36
C VAL A 117 4.51 -4.34 6.31
N CYS A 118 5.22 -3.21 6.36
CA CYS A 118 6.67 -3.17 6.37
C CYS A 118 7.25 -3.96 7.55
N GLU A 119 6.67 -3.81 8.74
CA GLU A 119 7.07 -4.54 9.94
C GLU A 119 6.46 -5.93 10.01
N GLU A 120 5.14 -6.05 9.76
CA GLU A 120 4.41 -7.31 9.92
C GLU A 120 4.83 -8.37 8.87
N ALA A 121 5.20 -7.95 7.67
CA ALA A 121 5.71 -8.84 6.62
C ALA A 121 7.24 -8.95 6.59
N GLN A 122 7.96 -8.34 7.56
CA GLN A 122 9.42 -8.35 7.64
C GLN A 122 10.08 -7.86 6.33
N CYS A 123 9.60 -6.73 5.81
CA CYS A 123 10.01 -6.22 4.50
C CYS A 123 11.51 -5.90 4.47
N PRO A 124 12.29 -6.51 3.56
CA PRO A 124 13.72 -6.23 3.44
C PRO A 124 14.03 -4.81 2.95
N ASN A 125 13.03 -4.11 2.40
CA ASN A 125 13.17 -2.78 1.83
C ASN A 125 12.74 -1.63 2.79
N ILE A 126 12.36 -1.95 4.03
CA ILE A 126 11.82 -0.97 5.00
C ILE A 126 12.74 0.25 5.21
N GLY A 127 14.06 0.03 5.25
CA GLY A 127 15.04 1.11 5.41
C GLY A 127 15.10 2.05 4.21
N GLU A 128 15.01 1.51 2.99
CA GLU A 128 15.04 2.31 1.75
C GLU A 128 13.74 3.12 1.60
N CYS A 129 12.59 2.49 1.80
CA CYS A 129 11.29 3.14 1.70
C CYS A 129 11.14 4.30 2.68
N TRP A 130 11.45 4.08 3.96
CA TRP A 130 11.20 5.07 5.02
C TRP A 130 12.21 6.21 5.03
N ASN A 131 13.43 5.98 4.53
CA ASN A 131 14.41 7.05 4.37
C ASN A 131 14.14 7.90 3.11
N GLY A 132 13.37 7.37 2.15
CA GLY A 132 13.06 8.04 0.90
C GLY A 132 14.13 7.84 -0.14
N GLY A 133 14.37 6.59 -0.53
CA GLY A 133 14.98 6.27 -1.83
C GLY A 133 16.31 6.97 -2.11
N GLY A 134 17.31 6.75 -1.28
CA GLY A 134 18.67 6.58 -1.77
C GLY A 134 18.96 5.09 -1.60
N GLY A 135 19.29 4.38 -2.67
CA GLY A 135 19.71 2.98 -2.57
C GLY A 135 20.93 2.81 -1.64
N ALA A 136 21.62 1.68 -1.73
CA ALA A 136 22.87 1.43 -0.99
C ALA A 136 24.03 2.45 -1.22
N GLY A 137 23.78 3.58 -1.90
CA GLY A 137 24.67 4.68 -2.27
C GLY A 137 24.28 6.10 -1.82
N GLY A 138 23.22 6.32 -1.04
CA GLY A 138 23.08 7.55 -0.22
C GLY A 138 22.78 8.90 -0.92
N GLU A 139 22.04 8.92 -2.03
CA GLU A 139 21.47 10.18 -2.52
C GLU A 139 20.19 10.54 -1.72
N GLU A 140 20.10 11.79 -1.25
CA GLU A 140 19.05 12.29 -0.34
C GLU A 140 17.73 12.70 -1.04
N ASP A 141 17.60 12.47 -2.36
CA ASP A 141 16.53 13.05 -3.19
C ASP A 141 15.34 12.12 -3.49
N GLY A 142 15.23 10.97 -2.83
CA GLY A 142 14.11 10.05 -3.10
C GLY A 142 12.84 10.36 -2.31
N ILE A 143 11.71 9.93 -2.87
CA ILE A 143 10.38 10.07 -2.26
C ILE A 143 10.27 9.08 -1.10
N ALA A 144 10.11 9.58 0.12
CA ALA A 144 9.78 8.70 1.25
C ALA A 144 8.36 8.20 1.15
N THR A 145 8.25 6.92 1.41
CA THR A 145 7.00 6.17 1.36
C THR A 145 6.91 5.23 2.55
N ALA A 146 5.70 5.03 3.01
CA ALA A 146 5.37 4.01 3.98
C ALA A 146 4.08 3.33 3.56
N THR A 147 3.94 2.06 3.94
CA THR A 147 2.72 1.29 3.72
C THR A 147 2.07 1.01 5.06
N ILE A 148 0.95 1.69 5.32
CA ILE A 148 0.19 1.56 6.56
C ILE A 148 -0.86 0.49 6.39
N MET A 149 -0.93 -0.40 7.38
CA MET A 149 -1.91 -1.47 7.42
C MET A 149 -3.04 -1.07 8.37
N LEU A 150 -4.19 -0.74 7.79
CA LEU A 150 -5.43 -0.44 8.48
C LEU A 150 -6.11 -1.73 8.95
N LEU A 151 -7.07 -1.59 9.87
CA LEU A 151 -7.96 -2.65 10.37
C LEU A 151 -7.24 -3.73 11.18
N GLY A 152 -6.07 -3.38 11.73
CA GLY A 152 -5.24 -4.23 12.59
C GLY A 152 -4.30 -5.18 11.86
N ASP A 153 -3.75 -6.14 12.59
CA ASP A 153 -2.70 -7.07 12.15
C ASP A 153 -3.17 -8.51 11.93
N THR A 154 -4.48 -8.74 12.02
CA THR A 154 -5.07 -10.09 12.05
C THR A 154 -6.14 -10.23 10.97
N CYS A 155 -5.85 -11.08 9.99
CA CYS A 155 -6.66 -11.30 8.80
C CYS A 155 -7.71 -12.40 8.99
N THR A 156 -8.89 -12.21 8.38
CA THR A 156 -9.95 -13.24 8.32
C THR A 156 -9.69 -14.32 7.25
N ARG A 157 -8.64 -14.13 6.44
CA ARG A 157 -8.21 -15.02 5.35
C ARG A 157 -6.81 -15.58 5.57
N GLY A 158 -6.56 -16.74 4.96
CA GLY A 158 -5.33 -17.52 5.12
C GLY A 158 -4.60 -17.77 3.80
N CYS A 159 -4.09 -16.72 3.16
CA CYS A 159 -3.22 -16.83 2.00
C CYS A 159 -1.90 -17.52 2.38
N ARG A 160 -1.47 -18.54 1.63
CA ARG A 160 -0.32 -19.40 2.01
C ARG A 160 1.03 -18.71 1.90
N PHE A 161 1.11 -17.61 1.17
CA PHE A 161 2.32 -16.79 1.03
C PHE A 161 2.39 -15.66 2.06
N CYS A 162 1.28 -15.36 2.74
CA CYS A 162 1.17 -14.19 3.60
C CYS A 162 1.66 -14.53 5.01
N ALA A 163 2.47 -13.63 5.59
CA ALA A 163 3.01 -13.77 6.95
C ALA A 163 2.10 -13.17 8.04
N VAL A 164 1.03 -12.48 7.64
CA VAL A 164 0.09 -11.81 8.56
C VAL A 164 -0.68 -12.85 9.39
N LYS A 165 -0.96 -12.51 10.65
CA LYS A 165 -1.71 -13.39 11.58
C LYS A 165 -3.11 -13.64 11.04
N THR A 166 -3.68 -14.80 11.35
CA THR A 166 -5.03 -15.15 10.88
C THR A 166 -5.96 -15.52 12.04
N SER A 167 -7.17 -14.97 12.05
CA SER A 167 -8.24 -15.35 12.96
C SER A 167 -9.59 -15.23 12.28
N ARG A 168 -10.52 -16.15 12.56
CA ARG A 168 -11.91 -16.02 12.10
C ARG A 168 -12.65 -14.88 12.79
N ASN A 169 -12.22 -14.54 14.01
CA ASN A 169 -12.82 -13.51 14.85
C ASN A 169 -11.70 -12.54 15.30
N PRO A 170 -11.23 -11.64 14.42
CA PRO A 170 -10.29 -10.59 14.81
C PRO A 170 -10.95 -9.60 15.78
N ALA A 171 -10.14 -8.77 16.44
CA ALA A 171 -10.65 -7.69 17.26
C ALA A 171 -11.45 -6.67 16.41
N PRO A 172 -12.45 -5.98 16.99
CA PRO A 172 -13.13 -4.89 16.29
C PRO A 172 -12.11 -3.81 15.89
N PRO A 173 -12.25 -3.19 14.71
CA PRO A 173 -11.39 -2.05 14.34
C PRO A 173 -11.57 -0.89 15.32
N ASP A 174 -10.51 -0.12 15.55
CA ASP A 174 -10.61 1.15 16.29
C ASP A 174 -11.37 2.18 15.42
N PRO A 175 -12.53 2.71 15.86
CA PRO A 175 -13.25 3.71 15.10
C PRO A 175 -12.48 5.01 14.85
N MET A 176 -11.46 5.31 15.67
CA MET A 176 -10.60 6.49 15.53
C MET A 176 -9.33 6.22 14.72
N GLU A 177 -9.09 4.99 14.27
CA GLU A 177 -7.94 4.63 13.43
C GLU A 177 -7.82 5.53 12.19
N PRO A 178 -8.90 5.89 11.45
CA PRO A 178 -8.78 6.77 10.29
C PRO A 178 -8.21 8.15 10.62
N GLU A 179 -8.74 8.80 11.65
CA GLU A 179 -8.31 10.13 12.10
C GLU A 179 -6.91 10.12 12.71
N ASN A 180 -6.58 9.07 13.48
CA ASN A 180 -5.27 8.91 14.09
C ASN A 180 -4.20 8.67 13.01
N THR A 181 -4.48 7.76 12.08
CA THR A 181 -3.62 7.42 10.95
C THR A 181 -3.38 8.61 10.03
N ALA A 182 -4.44 9.33 9.63
CA ALA A 182 -4.31 10.49 8.77
C ALA A 182 -3.48 11.61 9.41
N ARG A 183 -3.66 11.88 10.71
CA ARG A 183 -2.83 12.85 11.45
C ARG A 183 -1.38 12.41 11.56
N ALA A 184 -1.14 11.12 11.75
CA ALA A 184 0.20 10.55 11.77
C ALA A 184 0.91 10.79 10.43
N ILE A 185 0.30 10.34 9.34
CA ILE A 185 0.85 10.43 7.99
C ILE A 185 1.13 11.89 7.60
N ALA A 186 0.21 12.80 7.90
CA ALA A 186 0.39 14.23 7.63
C ALA A 186 1.64 14.82 8.33
N SER A 187 2.06 14.25 9.47
CA SER A 187 3.23 14.70 10.22
C SER A 187 4.57 14.11 9.74
N TRP A 188 4.56 13.07 8.91
CA TRP A 188 5.77 12.33 8.53
C TRP A 188 6.57 12.96 7.39
N GLY A 189 6.03 13.98 6.73
CA GLY A 189 6.69 14.60 5.57
C GLY A 189 6.90 13.62 4.41
N VAL A 190 5.97 12.67 4.22
CA VAL A 190 5.94 11.74 3.08
C VAL A 190 5.04 12.30 1.99
N ASP A 191 5.43 12.17 0.74
CA ASP A 191 4.67 12.70 -0.40
C ASP A 191 3.81 11.63 -1.08
N TYR A 192 4.13 10.36 -0.83
CA TYR A 192 3.38 9.20 -1.27
C TYR A 192 3.12 8.28 -0.08
N ILE A 193 1.89 7.81 0.07
CA ILE A 193 1.54 6.80 1.07
C ILE A 193 0.74 5.67 0.41
N VAL A 194 1.04 4.45 0.81
CA VAL A 194 0.20 3.30 0.51
C VAL A 194 -0.62 2.96 1.75
N LEU A 195 -1.93 2.92 1.62
CA LEU A 195 -2.85 2.35 2.59
C LEU A 195 -3.17 0.92 2.13
N THR A 196 -3.01 -0.04 3.01
CA THR A 196 -3.43 -1.43 2.81
C THR A 196 -4.22 -1.89 4.03
N SER A 197 -4.81 -3.07 4.00
CA SER A 197 -5.43 -3.68 5.18
C SER A 197 -5.28 -5.19 5.15
N VAL A 198 -5.60 -5.81 6.27
CA VAL A 198 -5.99 -7.22 6.30
C VAL A 198 -7.39 -7.41 5.69
N ASP A 199 -7.74 -8.63 5.31
CA ASP A 199 -9.12 -8.95 4.92
C ASP A 199 -10.02 -9.00 6.15
N ARG A 200 -11.15 -8.27 6.09
CA ARG A 200 -12.15 -8.18 7.16
C ARG A 200 -13.51 -8.67 6.67
N ASP A 201 -13.60 -9.96 6.35
CA ASP A 201 -14.85 -10.60 5.92
C ASP A 201 -15.96 -10.54 7.00
N ASP A 202 -15.58 -10.26 8.25
CA ASP A 202 -16.48 -10.02 9.39
C ASP A 202 -17.19 -8.64 9.33
N LEU A 203 -16.68 -7.69 8.54
CA LEU A 203 -17.32 -6.39 8.34
C LEU A 203 -18.28 -6.44 7.12
N PRO A 204 -19.42 -5.73 7.17
CA PRO A 204 -20.37 -5.70 6.07
C PRO A 204 -19.77 -5.22 4.75
N ASP A 205 -18.92 -4.19 4.79
CA ASP A 205 -18.27 -3.56 3.63
C ASP A 205 -16.82 -4.04 3.40
N GLY A 206 -16.38 -5.07 4.13
CA GLY A 206 -15.01 -5.57 4.09
C GLY A 206 -13.95 -4.56 4.54
N GLY A 207 -14.34 -3.45 5.16
CA GLY A 207 -13.44 -2.36 5.57
C GLY A 207 -13.29 -1.21 4.56
N SER A 208 -14.01 -1.25 3.43
CA SER A 208 -13.92 -0.20 2.38
C SER A 208 -14.19 1.22 2.91
N GLY A 209 -15.21 1.39 3.75
CA GLY A 209 -15.52 2.68 4.36
C GLY A 209 -14.42 3.20 5.28
N HIS A 210 -13.67 2.29 5.91
CA HIS A 210 -12.54 2.65 6.78
C HIS A 210 -11.37 3.22 5.96
N PHE A 211 -11.07 2.62 4.81
CA PHE A 211 -10.15 3.21 3.83
C PHE A 211 -10.65 4.58 3.37
N ALA A 212 -11.89 4.66 2.90
CA ALA A 212 -12.44 5.89 2.33
C ALA A 212 -12.38 7.05 3.34
N ARG A 213 -12.71 6.78 4.60
CA ARG A 213 -12.59 7.76 5.68
C ARG A 213 -11.15 8.20 5.91
N THR A 214 -10.21 7.26 5.95
CA THR A 214 -8.77 7.56 6.13
C THR A 214 -8.26 8.45 5.01
N VAL A 215 -8.57 8.11 3.76
CA VAL A 215 -8.22 8.90 2.57
C VAL A 215 -8.78 10.31 2.66
N GLN A 216 -10.07 10.45 2.96
CA GLN A 216 -10.73 11.76 3.04
C GLN A 216 -10.12 12.66 4.11
N VAL A 217 -9.90 12.12 5.32
CA VAL A 217 -9.29 12.88 6.41
C VAL A 217 -7.86 13.28 6.04
N LEU A 218 -7.09 12.36 5.44
CA LEU A 218 -5.72 12.63 5.01
C LEU A 218 -5.66 13.70 3.92
N LYS A 219 -6.51 13.63 2.89
CA LYS A 219 -6.59 14.64 1.83
C LYS A 219 -7.04 16.01 2.35
N ASN A 220 -7.84 16.06 3.42
CA ASN A 220 -8.17 17.33 4.07
C ASN A 220 -6.98 17.93 4.83
N LEU A 221 -6.15 17.09 5.46
CA LEU A 221 -4.98 17.53 6.24
C LEU A 221 -3.77 17.88 5.35
N LYS A 222 -3.57 17.11 4.28
CA LYS A 222 -2.46 17.27 3.32
C LYS A 222 -2.99 17.06 1.89
N PRO A 223 -3.58 18.07 1.23
CA PRO A 223 -4.21 17.91 -0.08
C PRO A 223 -3.28 17.41 -1.20
N GLU A 224 -1.99 17.74 -1.12
CA GLU A 224 -0.98 17.41 -2.14
C GLU A 224 -0.39 16.00 -1.98
N ILE A 225 -0.69 15.27 -0.89
CA ILE A 225 -0.16 13.90 -0.72
C ILE A 225 -0.80 12.95 -1.73
N LEU A 226 0.00 12.06 -2.33
CA LEU A 226 -0.51 10.98 -3.15
C LEU A 226 -0.84 9.77 -2.28
N VAL A 227 -2.04 9.23 -2.46
CA VAL A 227 -2.61 8.13 -1.69
C VAL A 227 -2.93 6.98 -2.62
N GLU A 228 -2.20 5.88 -2.44
CA GLU A 228 -2.51 4.59 -3.03
C GLU A 228 -3.29 3.74 -2.03
N CYS A 229 -4.39 3.12 -2.47
CA CYS A 229 -5.08 2.10 -1.68
C CYS A 229 -4.84 0.74 -2.32
N LEU A 230 -4.03 -0.10 -1.67
CA LEU A 230 -3.87 -1.51 -1.98
C LEU A 230 -4.94 -2.29 -1.22
N THR A 231 -6.00 -2.70 -1.92
CA THR A 231 -7.22 -3.20 -1.27
C THR A 231 -7.34 -4.71 -1.32
N SER A 232 -8.22 -5.25 -0.46
CA SER A 232 -8.78 -6.58 -0.65
C SER A 232 -9.63 -6.66 -1.92
N ASP A 233 -10.16 -7.84 -2.21
CA ASP A 233 -11.15 -8.02 -3.28
C ASP A 233 -12.58 -7.68 -2.86
N PHE A 234 -12.80 -7.29 -1.60
CA PHE A 234 -14.12 -7.03 -1.00
C PHE A 234 -15.17 -8.12 -1.27
N ARG A 235 -14.74 -9.38 -1.44
CA ARG A 235 -15.60 -10.52 -1.85
C ARG A 235 -16.31 -10.30 -3.19
N GLY A 236 -15.75 -9.45 -4.05
CA GLY A 236 -16.32 -9.08 -5.34
C GLY A 236 -17.47 -8.08 -5.28
N ASP A 237 -17.72 -7.44 -4.14
CA ASP A 237 -18.72 -6.39 -4.02
C ASP A 237 -18.23 -5.12 -4.75
N LEU A 238 -18.90 -4.79 -5.85
CA LEU A 238 -18.50 -3.68 -6.72
C LEU A 238 -19.00 -2.33 -6.20
N GLU A 239 -20.08 -2.28 -5.43
CA GLU A 239 -20.61 -1.03 -4.87
C GLU A 239 -19.67 -0.45 -3.81
N VAL A 240 -19.05 -1.32 -3.00
CA VAL A 240 -18.04 -0.89 -2.03
C VAL A 240 -16.73 -0.46 -2.72
N VAL A 241 -16.38 -1.06 -3.86
CA VAL A 241 -15.25 -0.61 -4.70
C VAL A 241 -15.52 0.78 -5.25
N SER A 242 -16.70 1.00 -5.84
CA SER A 242 -17.12 2.30 -6.35
C SER A 242 -17.06 3.38 -5.28
N SER A 243 -17.56 3.09 -4.08
CA SER A 243 -17.53 4.00 -2.93
C SER A 243 -16.10 4.41 -2.56
N LEU A 244 -15.16 3.45 -2.53
CA LEU A 244 -13.76 3.72 -2.21
C LEU A 244 -13.05 4.52 -3.30
N VAL A 245 -13.26 4.20 -4.57
CA VAL A 245 -12.66 4.92 -5.71
C VAL A 245 -12.97 6.43 -5.68
N HIS A 246 -14.16 6.80 -5.19
CA HIS A 246 -14.61 8.19 -5.06
C HIS A 246 -14.16 8.89 -3.76
N SER A 247 -13.41 8.22 -2.88
CA SER A 247 -12.93 8.81 -1.61
C SER A 247 -11.91 9.93 -1.77
N GLY A 248 -11.33 10.09 -2.97
CA GLY A 248 -10.28 11.06 -3.26
C GLY A 248 -8.89 10.43 -3.39
N LEU A 249 -8.77 9.11 -3.34
CA LEU A 249 -7.51 8.41 -3.58
C LEU A 249 -7.00 8.61 -5.02
N ASP A 250 -5.68 8.53 -5.19
CA ASP A 250 -4.99 8.77 -6.46
C ASP A 250 -4.73 7.45 -7.20
N VAL A 251 -4.42 6.37 -6.47
CA VAL A 251 -4.13 5.06 -7.05
C VAL A 251 -4.96 3.97 -6.39
N PHE A 252 -5.82 3.30 -7.15
CA PHE A 252 -6.50 2.08 -6.72
C PHE A 252 -5.65 0.87 -7.12
N ALA A 253 -5.23 0.06 -6.17
CA ALA A 253 -4.42 -1.12 -6.41
C ALA A 253 -5.10 -2.37 -5.84
N HIS A 254 -5.03 -3.47 -6.57
CA HIS A 254 -5.43 -4.78 -6.07
C HIS A 254 -4.54 -5.86 -6.68
N ASN A 255 -3.94 -6.69 -5.82
CA ASN A 255 -3.03 -7.72 -6.26
C ASN A 255 -3.78 -9.01 -6.60
N ILE A 256 -3.55 -9.49 -7.82
CA ILE A 256 -3.99 -10.81 -8.27
C ILE A 256 -3.04 -11.89 -7.74
N GLU A 257 -1.78 -11.55 -7.44
CA GLU A 257 -0.71 -12.36 -6.84
C GLU A 257 -0.13 -13.47 -7.72
N THR A 258 -0.97 -14.25 -8.41
CA THR A 258 -0.49 -15.40 -9.16
C THR A 258 -1.35 -15.73 -10.38
N VAL A 259 -0.85 -16.59 -11.26
CA VAL A 259 -1.57 -17.05 -12.44
C VAL A 259 -2.79 -17.89 -12.06
N LYS A 260 -3.84 -17.87 -12.90
CA LYS A 260 -5.13 -18.55 -12.67
C LYS A 260 -5.01 -20.00 -12.18
N ARG A 261 -4.07 -20.78 -12.74
CA ARG A 261 -3.83 -22.19 -12.37
C ARG A 261 -3.36 -22.37 -10.92
N LEU A 262 -2.67 -21.39 -10.33
CA LEU A 262 -2.09 -21.48 -8.98
C LEU A 262 -2.91 -20.78 -7.90
N GLN A 263 -3.93 -20.01 -8.28
CA GLN A 263 -4.73 -19.19 -7.37
C GLN A 263 -5.23 -19.94 -6.13
N ARG A 264 -5.90 -21.09 -6.32
CA ARG A 264 -6.43 -21.91 -5.23
C ARG A 264 -5.37 -22.56 -4.34
N ILE A 265 -4.13 -22.65 -4.83
CA ILE A 265 -3.00 -23.22 -4.09
C ILE A 265 -2.33 -22.14 -3.24
N VAL A 266 -2.20 -20.92 -3.78
CA VAL A 266 -1.40 -19.84 -3.19
C VAL A 266 -2.24 -18.93 -2.30
N ARG A 267 -3.44 -18.54 -2.74
CA ARG A 267 -4.31 -17.59 -2.04
C ARG A 267 -5.39 -18.32 -1.24
N ASP A 268 -6.05 -17.59 -0.34
CA ASP A 268 -7.26 -18.09 0.32
C ASP A 268 -8.32 -18.49 -0.73
N PRO A 269 -9.04 -19.62 -0.55
CA PRO A 269 -10.04 -20.08 -1.52
C PRO A 269 -11.15 -19.07 -1.86
N ARG A 270 -11.38 -18.07 -0.99
CA ARG A 270 -12.33 -16.98 -1.23
C ARG A 270 -11.81 -15.91 -2.21
N ALA A 271 -10.50 -15.87 -2.46
CA ALA A 271 -9.88 -14.95 -3.41
C ALA A 271 -9.82 -15.58 -4.81
N GLY A 272 -10.70 -15.13 -5.71
CA GLY A 272 -10.81 -15.63 -7.08
C GLY A 272 -10.02 -14.82 -8.11
N TYR A 273 -9.47 -15.48 -9.15
CA TYR A 273 -8.78 -14.80 -10.25
C TYR A 273 -9.68 -13.79 -10.97
N GLU A 274 -10.87 -14.25 -11.39
CA GLU A 274 -11.83 -13.42 -12.12
C GLU A 274 -12.43 -12.34 -11.22
N GLN A 275 -12.59 -12.62 -9.92
CA GLN A 275 -13.05 -11.66 -8.92
C GLN A 275 -12.02 -10.52 -8.75
N SER A 276 -10.74 -10.85 -8.63
CA SER A 276 -9.68 -9.84 -8.59
C SER A 276 -9.63 -9.00 -9.85
N LEU A 277 -9.82 -9.61 -11.03
CA LEU A 277 -9.90 -8.87 -12.31
C LEU A 277 -11.15 -7.99 -12.38
N SER A 278 -12.31 -8.45 -11.91
CA SER A 278 -13.55 -7.66 -11.94
C SER A 278 -13.46 -6.43 -11.06
N VAL A 279 -12.81 -6.52 -9.89
CA VAL A 279 -12.56 -5.39 -9.00
C VAL A 279 -11.71 -4.31 -9.70
N LEU A 280 -10.60 -4.70 -10.33
CA LEU A 280 -9.73 -3.78 -11.07
C LEU A 280 -10.44 -3.14 -12.26
N ASN A 281 -11.14 -3.95 -13.05
CA ASN A 281 -11.89 -3.46 -14.21
C ASN A 281 -12.99 -2.48 -13.79
N HIS A 282 -13.74 -2.81 -12.73
CA HIS A 282 -14.78 -1.93 -12.20
C HIS A 282 -14.19 -0.62 -11.70
N ALA A 283 -13.11 -0.67 -10.91
CA ALA A 283 -12.44 0.54 -10.43
C ALA A 283 -12.02 1.48 -11.58
N LYS A 284 -11.55 0.92 -12.70
CA LYS A 284 -11.17 1.70 -13.88
C LYS A 284 -12.38 2.33 -14.60
N LEU A 285 -13.51 1.63 -14.63
CA LEU A 285 -14.75 2.13 -15.24
C LEU A 285 -15.47 3.15 -14.34
N CYS A 286 -15.31 3.06 -13.02
CA CYS A 286 -15.97 3.94 -12.05
C CYS A 286 -15.50 5.39 -12.10
N LYS A 287 -14.21 5.61 -12.41
CA LYS A 287 -13.61 6.94 -12.39
C LYS A 287 -12.63 7.06 -13.53
N GLU A 288 -12.90 8.01 -14.42
CA GLU A 288 -11.94 8.38 -15.46
C GLU A 288 -10.67 8.94 -14.81
N GLY A 289 -9.53 8.50 -15.35
CA GLY A 289 -8.20 8.90 -14.92
C GLY A 289 -7.58 9.84 -15.90
#